data_AF-A0A9P5L7W8-F1
#
_entry.id   AF-A0A9P5L7W8-F1
#
_cell.length_a   1.000
_cell.length_b   1.000
_cell.length_c   1.000
_cell.angle_alpha   90.00
_cell.angle_beta   90.00
_cell.angle_gamma   90.00
#
_symmetry.space_group_name_H-M   'P 1'
#
loop_
_entity.id
_entity.type
_entity.pdbx_description
1 polymer ?
#
loop_
_entity_poly.entity_id
_entity_poly.type
_entity_poly.pdbx_seq_one_letter_code
_entity_poly.pdbx_strand_id
1 'polypeptide(L)'
;MRFAASFLVPLLCLVNNARGSKSKPNIVFIFTDDQDYRHGSLDTQEAIQKHLVAEGTLFTNQYATIAVCCPSRVSLMRGQLAHNTNNTAISAPGGGYHKFVAAQEDGNYLPHWLKNAGYKAEYIGKLFNGNNLLNYSPAPKGWSHIDVLLDPYINKHNSVVMSENGKKPKWYRNYQQTDVIRIKALDRLEKLAKKDDPFFLMIAPTAPHVEGLTGPPTPPSRYLDSFPNATVSRTPNFNPANEFQQGKPSWLKHLPKLNDTQENDIDHLFRRRLDSLRGVDDIVEDVVEKLKKHKLLENTYRGSLRVDEPCQLHKPRYQEGQVKAQCPPASYKILRRVNMSRPLECPSADQEVDQKANSEEIESLEDALHPSYDAFFDSFPLVTIEECMGYQLASNERPFCPEIAESGLGLEHRASTDNFDPIEPAPILAIPGNPARGGGWEHRHATLKMLLGDARELTDDEINNA
;
A
#
# COMPACT_ATOMS: atom_id res chain seq x y z
N MET A 1 -39.15 -52.65 60.64
CA MET A 1 -38.27 -52.71 59.44
C MET A 1 -38.55 -51.43 58.66
N ARG A 2 -37.74 -50.36 58.76
CA ARG A 2 -36.46 -50.08 58.04
C ARG A 2 -36.62 -50.37 56.54
N PHE A 3 -36.47 -49.44 55.60
CA PHE A 3 -35.35 -48.51 55.42
C PHE A 3 -35.74 -47.18 54.75
N ALA A 4 -35.06 -46.12 55.16
CA ALA A 4 -34.87 -44.88 54.40
C ALA A 4 -33.82 -45.10 53.29
N ALA A 5 -33.99 -44.44 52.15
CA ALA A 5 -32.92 -44.23 51.17
C ALA A 5 -33.06 -42.83 50.57
N SER A 6 -32.22 -41.94 51.10
CA SER A 6 -31.84 -40.67 50.51
C SER A 6 -30.82 -40.96 49.41
N PHE A 7 -30.99 -40.42 48.20
CA PHE A 7 -29.89 -40.29 47.24
C PHE A 7 -29.99 -38.96 46.51
N LEU A 8 -28.86 -38.26 46.52
CA LEU A 8 -28.58 -36.96 45.94
C LEU A 8 -28.99 -36.88 44.47
N VAL A 9 -29.74 -35.84 44.10
CA VAL A 9 -29.77 -35.36 42.71
C VAL A 9 -28.49 -34.53 42.50
N PRO A 10 -27.64 -34.89 41.52
CA PRO A 10 -26.42 -34.14 41.24
C PRO A 10 -26.78 -32.79 40.62
N LEU A 11 -26.13 -31.76 41.14
CA LEU A 11 -25.99 -30.43 40.58
C LEU A 11 -25.36 -30.55 39.18
N LEU A 12 -26.19 -30.73 38.15
CA LEU A 12 -25.72 -30.83 36.77
C LEU A 12 -25.78 -29.46 36.10
N CYS A 13 -24.59 -28.88 35.99
CA CYS A 13 -24.16 -27.93 34.96
C CYS A 13 -25.13 -26.79 34.62
N LEU A 14 -24.94 -25.67 35.33
CA LEU A 14 -24.92 -24.37 34.67
C LEU A 14 -24.01 -24.51 33.44
N VAL A 15 -24.63 -24.71 32.27
CA VAL A 15 -23.99 -24.39 31.00
C VAL A 15 -23.82 -22.89 31.04
N ASN A 16 -22.68 -22.45 31.58
CA ASN A 16 -22.13 -21.15 31.27
C ASN A 16 -22.01 -21.14 29.75
N ASN A 17 -23.04 -20.61 29.09
CA ASN A 17 -22.90 -19.97 27.79
C ASN A 17 -22.01 -18.75 28.01
N ALA A 18 -20.74 -19.00 28.29
CA ALA A 18 -19.68 -18.10 27.91
C ALA A 18 -19.74 -18.06 26.38
N ARG A 19 -20.64 -17.20 25.85
CA ARG A 19 -20.29 -16.43 24.66
C ARG A 19 -19.01 -15.71 25.05
N GLY A 20 -17.87 -16.38 24.88
CA GLY A 20 -16.58 -15.71 24.91
C GLY A 20 -16.76 -14.57 23.93
N SER A 21 -16.68 -13.33 24.43
CA SER A 21 -16.62 -12.19 23.52
C SER A 21 -15.46 -12.52 22.60
N LYS A 22 -15.74 -12.84 21.33
CA LYS A 22 -14.66 -13.12 20.37
C LYS A 22 -13.80 -11.87 20.42
N SER A 23 -12.58 -12.00 20.95
CA SER A 23 -11.65 -10.88 21.07
C SER A 23 -11.55 -10.25 19.69
N LYS A 24 -11.62 -8.92 19.63
CA LYS A 24 -11.47 -8.23 18.34
C LYS A 24 -10.16 -8.71 17.69
N PRO A 25 -10.18 -9.02 16.38
CA PRO A 25 -8.98 -9.51 15.71
C PRO A 25 -7.98 -8.36 15.57
N ASN A 26 -6.69 -8.67 15.64
CA ASN A 26 -5.63 -7.75 15.28
C ASN A 26 -5.58 -7.56 13.76
N ILE A 27 -4.96 -6.48 13.30
CA ILE A 27 -4.80 -6.19 11.89
C ILE A 27 -3.34 -5.80 11.65
N VAL A 28 -2.67 -6.51 10.74
CA VAL A 28 -1.35 -6.11 10.23
C VAL A 28 -1.49 -5.82 8.75
N PHE A 29 -1.08 -4.62 8.35
CA PHE A 29 -1.24 -4.11 7.00
C PHE A 29 0.10 -3.69 6.41
N ILE A 30 0.58 -4.44 5.42
CA ILE A 30 1.86 -4.18 4.75
C ILE A 30 1.59 -3.40 3.46
N PHE A 31 2.16 -2.22 3.34
CA PHE A 31 1.88 -1.27 2.27
C PHE A 31 3.15 -0.94 1.49
N THR A 32 3.25 -1.41 0.25
CA THR A 32 4.40 -1.15 -0.63
C THR A 32 4.11 -0.03 -1.62
N ASP A 33 5.16 0.69 -2.00
CA ASP A 33 5.12 1.90 -2.82
C ASP A 33 5.71 1.60 -4.20
N ASP A 34 5.02 1.93 -5.30
CA ASP A 34 5.38 1.57 -6.68
C ASP A 34 5.54 0.06 -6.94
N GLN A 35 4.80 -0.81 -6.26
CA GLN A 35 4.88 -2.24 -6.55
C GLN A 35 3.89 -2.65 -7.64
N ASP A 36 4.36 -3.22 -8.76
CA ASP A 36 3.49 -3.69 -9.84
C ASP A 36 3.02 -5.14 -9.62
N TYR A 37 1.96 -5.55 -10.33
CA TYR A 37 1.55 -6.96 -10.45
C TYR A 37 1.71 -7.50 -11.86
N ARG A 38 1.41 -6.68 -12.87
CA ARG A 38 1.37 -7.10 -14.28
C ARG A 38 2.72 -7.53 -14.84
N HIS A 39 3.81 -7.03 -14.27
CA HIS A 39 5.16 -7.41 -14.70
C HIS A 39 5.74 -8.55 -13.86
N GLY A 40 4.92 -9.17 -12.99
CA GLY A 40 5.31 -10.37 -12.24
C GLY A 40 6.12 -10.08 -10.99
N SER A 41 6.16 -8.84 -10.48
CA SER A 41 6.95 -8.55 -9.28
C SER A 41 6.52 -9.39 -8.07
N LEU A 42 5.22 -9.65 -7.94
CA LEU A 42 4.65 -10.49 -6.88
C LEU A 42 5.09 -11.96 -6.95
N ASP A 43 5.38 -12.47 -8.15
CA ASP A 43 5.76 -13.88 -8.34
C ASP A 43 7.13 -14.19 -7.74
N THR A 44 7.93 -13.15 -7.50
CA THR A 44 9.28 -13.24 -6.91
C THR A 44 9.33 -13.15 -5.38
N GLN A 45 8.19 -12.92 -4.72
CA GLN A 45 8.11 -12.71 -3.26
C GLN A 45 7.60 -13.97 -2.55
N GLU A 46 8.53 -14.85 -2.19
CA GLU A 46 8.25 -16.19 -1.66
C GLU A 46 7.44 -16.17 -0.35
N ALA A 47 7.76 -15.27 0.59
CA ALA A 47 7.04 -15.14 1.84
C ALA A 47 5.62 -14.61 1.62
N ILE A 48 5.41 -13.67 0.70
CA ILE A 48 4.06 -13.20 0.34
C ILE A 48 3.25 -14.33 -0.30
N GLN A 49 3.84 -15.07 -1.24
CA GLN A 49 3.19 -16.20 -1.89
C GLN A 49 2.76 -17.25 -0.85
N LYS A 50 3.68 -17.61 0.05
CA LYS A 50 3.46 -18.59 1.11
C LYS A 50 2.42 -18.16 2.13
N HIS A 51 2.54 -16.96 2.71
CA HIS A 51 1.75 -16.58 3.89
C HIS A 51 0.49 -15.78 3.59
N LEU A 52 0.41 -15.12 2.43
CA LEU A 52 -0.71 -14.26 2.07
C LEU A 52 -1.49 -14.79 0.86
N VAL A 53 -0.82 -15.21 -0.21
CA VAL A 53 -1.52 -15.70 -1.42
C VAL A 53 -2.06 -17.11 -1.18
N ALA A 54 -1.21 -18.06 -0.80
CA ALA A 54 -1.60 -19.46 -0.61
C ALA A 54 -2.58 -19.67 0.56
N GLU A 55 -2.52 -18.81 1.57
CA GLU A 55 -3.37 -18.89 2.77
C GLU A 55 -4.51 -17.86 2.80
N GLY A 56 -4.66 -17.02 1.77
CA GLY A 56 -5.58 -15.89 1.76
C GLY A 56 -6.31 -15.70 0.44
N THR A 57 -6.71 -14.46 0.18
CA THR A 57 -7.45 -14.05 -1.02
C THR A 57 -6.65 -13.00 -1.78
N LEU A 58 -6.39 -13.25 -3.05
CA LEU A 58 -5.78 -12.31 -3.98
C LEU A 58 -6.88 -11.62 -4.79
N PHE A 59 -6.94 -10.29 -4.74
CA PHE A 59 -7.92 -9.48 -5.45
C PHE A 59 -7.39 -9.03 -6.79
N THR A 60 -7.48 -9.85 -7.84
CA THR A 60 -6.77 -9.58 -9.11
C THR A 60 -7.15 -8.27 -9.81
N ASN A 61 -8.33 -7.71 -9.49
CA ASN A 61 -8.92 -6.54 -10.14
C ASN A 61 -9.10 -5.42 -9.11
N GLN A 62 -7.98 -4.83 -8.69
CA GLN A 62 -7.98 -3.75 -7.72
C GLN A 62 -7.37 -2.48 -8.30
N TYR A 63 -8.02 -1.35 -8.04
CA TYR A 63 -7.63 -0.05 -8.55
C TYR A 63 -7.41 0.92 -7.39
N ALA A 64 -6.24 1.55 -7.35
CA ALA A 64 -6.10 2.80 -6.63
C ALA A 64 -6.91 3.85 -7.39
N THR A 65 -7.55 4.71 -6.62
CA THR A 65 -8.48 5.71 -7.12
C THR A 65 -7.75 6.86 -7.84
N ILE A 66 -6.43 6.93 -7.66
CA ILE A 66 -5.51 7.87 -8.31
C ILE A 66 -4.10 7.26 -8.29
N ALA A 67 -3.38 7.39 -9.41
CA ALA A 67 -2.04 6.84 -9.62
C ALA A 67 -0.94 7.84 -9.22
N VAL A 68 -1.04 8.42 -8.02
CA VAL A 68 -0.06 9.36 -7.43
C VAL A 68 0.00 9.18 -5.91
N CYS A 69 1.18 9.31 -5.28
CA CYS A 69 1.53 8.87 -3.91
C CYS A 69 0.66 9.47 -2.85
N CYS A 70 0.84 10.76 -2.61
CA CYS A 70 0.09 11.46 -1.59
C CYS A 70 -1.42 11.35 -1.83
N PRO A 71 -1.95 11.59 -3.05
CA PRO A 71 -3.37 11.43 -3.34
C PRO A 71 -3.93 10.03 -3.08
N SER A 72 -3.19 8.98 -3.45
CA SER A 72 -3.59 7.58 -3.26
C SER A 72 -3.60 7.22 -1.79
N ARG A 73 -2.56 7.62 -1.04
CA ARG A 73 -2.47 7.42 0.41
C ARG A 73 -3.55 8.19 1.16
N VAL A 74 -3.85 9.42 0.75
CA VAL A 74 -4.98 10.19 1.31
C VAL A 74 -6.29 9.44 1.03
N SER A 75 -6.51 8.99 -0.21
CA SER A 75 -7.71 8.24 -0.57
C SER A 75 -7.87 6.96 0.26
N LEU A 76 -6.79 6.21 0.46
CA LEU A 76 -6.75 5.01 1.30
C LEU A 76 -7.10 5.32 2.75
N MET A 77 -6.50 6.36 3.34
CA MET A 77 -6.70 6.68 4.76
C MET A 77 -8.02 7.40 5.04
N ARG A 78 -8.59 8.08 4.05
CA ARG A 78 -9.86 8.82 4.15
C ARG A 78 -11.05 8.06 3.60
N GLY A 79 -10.85 6.96 2.87
CA GLY A 79 -11.93 6.25 2.17
C GLY A 79 -12.69 7.14 1.18
N GLN A 80 -12.03 8.17 0.64
CA GLN A 80 -12.60 9.20 -0.23
C GLN A 80 -11.81 9.27 -1.54
N LEU A 81 -12.48 9.55 -2.66
CA LEU A 81 -11.81 9.75 -3.95
C LEU A 81 -11.05 11.09 -3.99
N ALA A 82 -10.02 11.19 -4.83
CA ALA A 82 -9.18 12.39 -4.93
C ALA A 82 -9.96 13.68 -5.27
N HIS A 83 -11.09 13.58 -5.98
CA HIS A 83 -11.96 14.73 -6.24
C HIS A 83 -12.68 15.28 -5.00
N ASN A 84 -12.73 14.50 -3.92
CA ASN A 84 -13.29 14.91 -2.62
C ASN A 84 -12.24 15.54 -1.71
N THR A 85 -11.01 15.01 -1.75
CA THR A 85 -9.89 15.50 -0.93
C THR A 85 -9.13 16.64 -1.58
N ASN A 86 -9.28 16.82 -2.90
CA ASN A 86 -8.51 17.77 -3.72
C ASN A 86 -6.98 17.62 -3.58
N ASN A 87 -6.51 16.50 -3.04
CA ASN A 87 -5.11 16.12 -3.06
C ASN A 87 -4.84 15.46 -4.40
N THR A 88 -4.07 16.14 -5.26
CA THR A 88 -3.86 15.76 -6.66
C THR A 88 -2.38 15.68 -7.05
N ALA A 89 -1.46 16.07 -6.16
CA ALA A 89 -0.02 16.02 -6.40
C ALA A 89 0.77 15.48 -5.19
N ILE A 90 2.07 15.27 -5.37
CA ILE A 90 2.99 14.84 -4.29
C ILE A 90 3.54 16.00 -3.46
N SER A 91 3.44 17.23 -3.97
CA SER A 91 3.99 18.45 -3.40
C SER A 91 3.02 19.61 -3.54
N ALA A 92 3.38 20.75 -2.96
CA ALA A 92 2.58 21.95 -3.07
C ALA A 92 2.45 22.43 -4.52
N PRO A 93 1.38 23.19 -4.81
CA PRO A 93 0.19 23.37 -3.96
C PRO A 93 -0.81 22.19 -4.03
N GLY A 94 -0.54 21.20 -4.89
CA GLY A 94 -1.49 20.16 -5.24
C GLY A 94 -1.63 19.02 -4.21
N GLY A 95 -0.66 18.82 -3.32
CA GLY A 95 -0.70 17.76 -2.31
C GLY A 95 0.55 17.68 -1.44
N GLY A 96 0.77 16.53 -0.81
CA GLY A 96 1.81 16.36 0.21
C GLY A 96 1.27 16.58 1.63
N TYR A 97 2.11 16.26 2.62
CA TYR A 97 1.72 16.28 4.03
C TYR A 97 1.21 17.64 4.51
N HIS A 98 1.85 18.72 4.05
CA HIS A 98 1.44 20.08 4.42
C HIS A 98 0.01 20.39 3.94
N LYS A 99 -0.37 19.97 2.73
CA LYS A 99 -1.73 20.16 2.22
C LYS A 99 -2.73 19.33 3.01
N PHE A 100 -2.42 18.06 3.26
CA PHE A 100 -3.25 17.16 4.07
C PHE A 100 -3.57 17.77 5.45
N VAL A 101 -2.57 18.38 6.10
CA VAL A 101 -2.74 19.07 7.39
C VAL A 101 -3.47 20.40 7.23
N ALA A 102 -3.12 21.23 6.25
CA ALA A 102 -3.74 22.54 6.01
C ALA A 102 -5.23 22.42 5.67
N ALA A 103 -5.61 21.38 4.92
CA ALA A 103 -6.99 21.03 4.60
C ALA A 103 -7.74 20.35 5.76
N GLN A 104 -7.08 20.16 6.93
CA GLN A 104 -7.63 19.50 8.12
C GLN A 104 -8.10 18.07 7.87
N GLU A 105 -7.52 17.40 6.87
CA GLU A 105 -7.89 16.03 6.53
C GLU A 105 -7.38 15.01 7.55
N ASP A 106 -6.40 15.40 8.36
CA ASP A 106 -5.87 14.66 9.51
C ASP A 106 -6.84 14.64 10.73
N GLY A 107 -7.98 15.33 10.64
CA GLY A 107 -9.03 15.36 11.66
C GLY A 107 -10.02 14.19 11.63
N ASN A 108 -10.21 13.56 10.45
CA ASN A 108 -11.21 12.49 10.27
C ASN A 108 -10.71 11.43 9.30
N TYR A 109 -9.84 10.54 9.76
CA TYR A 109 -9.19 9.53 8.92
C TYR A 109 -8.90 8.26 9.70
N LEU A 110 -8.43 7.22 8.99
CA LEU A 110 -8.27 5.84 9.45
C LEU A 110 -7.82 5.64 10.91
N PRO A 111 -6.74 6.25 11.43
CA PRO A 111 -6.30 5.99 12.79
C PRO A 111 -7.27 6.48 13.87
N HIS A 112 -8.01 7.56 13.63
CA HIS A 112 -9.07 8.00 14.55
C HIS A 112 -10.22 7.00 14.57
N TRP A 113 -10.62 6.47 13.41
CA TRP A 113 -11.68 5.46 13.31
C TRP A 113 -11.29 4.17 14.02
N LEU A 114 -10.04 3.71 13.83
CA LEU A 114 -9.51 2.54 14.51
C LEU A 114 -9.48 2.74 16.02
N LYS A 115 -9.01 3.90 16.51
CA LYS A 115 -9.03 4.21 17.94
C LYS A 115 -10.44 4.23 18.52
N ASN A 116 -11.39 4.85 17.81
CA ASN A 116 -12.80 4.87 18.22
C ASN A 116 -13.41 3.45 18.23
N ALA A 117 -12.94 2.58 17.33
CA ALA A 117 -13.28 1.15 17.32
C ALA A 117 -12.53 0.33 18.39
N GLY A 118 -11.70 0.96 19.24
CA GLY A 118 -11.00 0.33 20.36
C GLY A 118 -9.64 -0.30 20.00
N TYR A 119 -9.09 -0.01 18.82
CA TYR A 119 -7.78 -0.51 18.41
C TYR A 119 -6.64 0.41 18.87
N LYS A 120 -5.49 -0.20 19.17
CA LYS A 120 -4.21 0.51 19.14
C LYS A 120 -3.77 0.67 17.69
N ALA A 121 -4.01 1.85 17.10
CA ALA A 121 -3.58 2.16 15.75
C ALA A 121 -2.09 2.57 15.74
N GLU A 122 -1.25 1.80 15.06
CA GLU A 122 0.19 2.02 14.95
C GLU A 122 0.68 2.06 13.50
N TYR A 123 1.73 2.86 13.24
CA TYR A 123 2.27 3.10 11.90
C TYR A 123 3.80 3.10 11.90
N ILE A 124 4.42 2.46 10.91
CA ILE A 124 5.88 2.47 10.70
C ILE A 124 6.18 2.58 9.20
N GLY A 125 6.94 3.59 8.79
CA GLY A 125 7.46 3.72 7.41
C GLY A 125 7.15 5.05 6.72
N LYS A 126 7.00 5.05 5.39
CA LYS A 126 6.73 6.24 4.57
C LYS A 126 5.27 6.64 4.75
N LEU A 127 5.00 7.82 5.32
CA LEU A 127 3.64 8.35 5.49
C LEU A 127 3.14 9.11 4.26
N PHE A 128 3.76 10.26 3.96
CA PHE A 128 3.48 11.14 2.83
C PHE A 128 4.77 11.88 2.42
N ASN A 129 4.91 12.25 1.15
CA ASN A 129 5.89 13.28 0.77
C ASN A 129 5.56 14.61 1.47
N GLY A 130 6.59 15.38 1.80
CA GLY A 130 6.47 16.65 2.53
C GLY A 130 6.38 16.49 4.05
N ASN A 131 6.35 15.26 4.60
CA ASN A 131 6.61 15.06 6.02
C ASN A 131 8.13 15.03 6.23
N ASN A 132 8.68 16.08 6.86
CA ASN A 132 10.10 16.43 6.74
C ASN A 132 10.72 16.84 8.10
N LEU A 133 12.01 17.20 8.07
CA LEU A 133 12.78 17.61 9.24
C LEU A 133 12.29 18.90 9.92
N LEU A 134 11.48 19.73 9.25
CA LEU A 134 10.95 20.97 9.80
C LEU A 134 9.53 20.82 10.37
N ASN A 135 8.81 19.75 10.01
CA ASN A 135 7.41 19.52 10.42
C ASN A 135 7.14 18.13 11.03
N TYR A 136 8.18 17.41 11.45
CA TYR A 136 8.03 16.11 12.13
C TYR A 136 7.33 16.20 13.50
N SER A 137 7.29 17.39 14.10
CA SER A 137 6.68 17.64 15.40
C SER A 137 5.65 18.79 15.33
N PRO A 138 4.43 18.64 15.91
CA PRO A 138 3.95 17.44 16.59
C PRO A 138 3.73 16.26 15.62
N ALA A 139 3.72 15.04 16.15
CA ALA A 139 3.50 13.83 15.36
C ALA A 139 2.14 13.87 14.64
N PRO A 140 1.98 13.15 13.51
CA PRO A 140 0.70 13.03 12.83
C PRO A 140 -0.40 12.52 13.77
N LYS A 141 -1.56 13.19 13.75
CA LYS A 141 -2.63 13.02 14.75
C LYS A 141 -3.25 11.62 14.70
N GLY A 142 -3.81 11.16 15.81
CA GLY A 142 -4.66 9.96 15.83
C GLY A 142 -3.93 8.63 15.96
N TRP A 143 -2.62 8.55 15.75
CA TRP A 143 -1.87 7.30 15.98
C TRP A 143 -1.59 7.07 17.47
N SER A 144 -1.68 5.82 17.92
CA SER A 144 -1.24 5.39 19.26
C SER A 144 0.29 5.29 19.32
N HIS A 145 0.91 4.95 18.20
CA HIS A 145 2.35 5.00 17.96
C HIS A 145 2.60 5.24 16.48
N ILE A 146 3.52 6.13 16.15
CA ILE A 146 3.89 6.42 14.77
C ILE A 146 5.41 6.59 14.68
N ASP A 147 6.01 5.97 13.66
CA ASP A 147 7.42 6.09 13.36
C ASP A 147 7.61 6.28 11.85
N VAL A 148 7.92 7.51 11.44
CA VAL A 148 7.81 7.92 10.04
C VAL A 148 9.16 8.25 9.45
N LEU A 149 9.38 7.81 8.21
CA LEU A 149 10.46 8.28 7.36
C LEU A 149 10.24 9.77 7.02
N LEU A 150 11.32 10.54 7.01
CA LEU A 150 11.27 11.99 6.77
C LEU A 150 11.95 12.39 5.47
N ASP A 151 11.36 13.35 4.77
CA ASP A 151 12.02 14.06 3.67
C ASP A 151 13.22 14.88 4.18
N PRO A 152 14.31 14.97 3.38
CA PRO A 152 14.48 14.48 1.99
C PRO A 152 14.91 13.01 1.85
N TYR A 153 14.83 12.23 2.93
CA TYR A 153 15.39 10.88 3.02
C TYR A 153 14.35 9.78 2.77
N ILE A 154 13.08 10.14 2.57
CA ILE A 154 11.95 9.18 2.46
C ILE A 154 12.15 8.16 1.33
N ASN A 155 12.76 8.59 0.22
CA ASN A 155 13.07 7.78 -0.96
C ASN A 155 14.55 7.35 -1.03
N LYS A 156 15.35 7.59 0.02
CA LYS A 156 16.77 7.18 0.07
C LYS A 156 16.91 5.90 0.87
N HIS A 157 17.06 4.77 0.19
CA HIS A 157 17.04 3.45 0.85
C HIS A 157 18.26 3.21 1.75
N ASN A 158 19.38 3.90 1.48
CA ASN A 158 20.63 3.84 2.25
C ASN A 158 20.88 5.06 3.16
N SER A 159 19.91 5.96 3.30
CA SER A 159 19.98 7.09 4.23
C SER A 159 18.68 7.10 5.03
N VAL A 160 18.63 6.35 6.11
CA VAL A 160 17.35 6.16 6.82
C VAL A 160 17.23 7.15 7.97
N VAL A 161 16.33 8.11 7.83
CA VAL A 161 16.02 9.09 8.88
C VAL A 161 14.55 8.96 9.24
N MET A 162 14.27 8.75 10.53
CA MET A 162 12.90 8.61 11.03
C MET A 162 12.65 9.43 12.31
N SER A 163 11.39 9.81 12.54
CA SER A 163 10.92 10.37 13.81
C SER A 163 9.87 9.46 14.46
N GLU A 164 10.15 9.07 15.71
CA GLU A 164 9.24 8.30 16.56
C GLU A 164 8.36 9.25 17.38
N ASN A 165 7.05 9.24 17.18
CA ASN A 165 6.08 10.02 17.94
C ASN A 165 6.44 11.52 18.05
N GLY A 166 6.98 12.11 16.97
CA GLY A 166 7.36 13.53 16.93
C GLY A 166 8.59 13.87 17.77
N LYS A 167 9.36 12.87 18.22
CA LYS A 167 10.67 13.08 18.84
C LYS A 167 11.70 13.48 17.79
N LYS A 168 12.81 14.05 18.28
CA LYS A 168 13.94 14.45 17.44
C LYS A 168 14.34 13.32 16.47
N PRO A 169 14.49 13.61 15.16
CA PRO A 169 14.80 12.59 14.17
C PRO A 169 16.10 11.85 14.46
N LYS A 170 16.13 10.56 14.13
CA LYS A 170 17.30 9.70 14.23
C LYS A 170 17.75 9.23 12.85
N TRP A 171 19.05 9.27 12.62
CA TRP A 171 19.70 8.66 11.47
C TRP A 171 20.19 7.25 11.84
N TYR A 172 19.70 6.25 11.11
CA TYR A 172 20.05 4.84 11.27
C TYR A 172 21.14 4.44 10.28
N ARG A 173 22.40 4.56 10.71
CA ARG A 173 23.60 4.34 9.89
C ARG A 173 23.83 2.86 9.59
N ASN A 174 24.41 2.56 8.43
CA ASN A 174 24.80 1.22 7.95
C ASN A 174 23.64 0.25 7.64
N TYR A 175 22.40 0.60 8.00
CA TYR A 175 21.22 -0.20 7.66
C TYR A 175 20.58 0.27 6.35
N GLN A 176 19.95 -0.67 5.66
CA GLN A 176 19.02 -0.37 4.58
C GLN A 176 17.61 -0.16 5.16
N GLN A 177 16.79 0.66 4.50
CA GLN A 177 15.48 1.09 4.98
C GLN A 177 14.52 -0.05 5.39
N THR A 178 14.42 -1.11 4.58
CA THR A 178 13.56 -2.27 4.89
C THR A 178 14.03 -3.00 6.15
N ASP A 179 15.34 -3.05 6.43
CA ASP A 179 15.86 -3.63 7.68
C ASP A 179 15.48 -2.79 8.89
N VAL A 180 15.61 -1.46 8.80
CA VAL A 180 15.18 -0.54 9.87
C VAL A 180 13.69 -0.73 10.17
N ILE A 181 12.85 -0.71 9.12
CA ILE A 181 11.40 -0.89 9.24
C ILE A 181 11.07 -2.27 9.82
N ARG A 182 11.72 -3.34 9.33
CA ARG A 182 11.56 -4.70 9.85
C ARG A 182 11.83 -4.77 11.35
N ILE A 183 13.01 -4.33 11.78
CA ILE A 183 13.45 -4.40 13.18
C ILE A 183 12.48 -3.63 14.09
N LYS A 184 12.04 -2.44 13.65
CA LYS A 184 11.10 -1.62 14.40
C LYS A 184 9.70 -2.24 14.45
N ALA A 185 9.20 -2.81 13.36
CA ALA A 185 7.92 -3.52 13.32
C ALA A 185 7.90 -4.74 14.25
N LEU A 186 9.00 -5.52 14.27
CA LEU A 186 9.12 -6.68 15.16
C LEU A 186 9.16 -6.29 16.64
N ASP A 187 9.79 -5.17 16.98
CA ASP A 187 9.75 -4.61 18.34
C ASP A 187 8.35 -4.12 18.73
N ARG A 188 7.62 -3.48 17.79
CA ARG A 188 6.22 -3.09 18.04
C ARG A 188 5.33 -4.30 18.27
N LEU A 189 5.43 -5.32 17.42
CA LEU A 189 4.68 -6.57 17.62
C LEU A 189 5.01 -7.25 18.96
N GLU A 190 6.27 -7.22 19.39
CA GLU A 190 6.67 -7.74 20.70
C GLU A 190 6.01 -6.99 21.87
N LYS A 191 5.83 -5.66 21.74
CA LYS A 191 5.16 -4.83 22.75
C LYS A 191 3.65 -5.00 22.72
N LEU A 192 3.06 -5.08 21.53
CA LEU A 192 1.63 -5.27 21.32
C LEU A 192 1.18 -6.65 21.80
N ALA A 193 1.98 -7.69 21.55
CA ALA A 193 1.68 -9.06 21.97
C ALA A 193 1.61 -9.27 23.50
N LYS A 194 2.16 -8.34 24.28
CA LYS A 194 2.09 -8.36 25.75
C LYS A 194 0.80 -7.76 26.32
N LYS A 195 -0.10 -7.31 25.45
CA LYS A 195 -1.36 -6.68 25.81
C LYS A 195 -2.52 -7.45 25.18
N ASP A 196 -3.65 -7.45 25.86
CA ASP A 196 -4.89 -8.06 25.35
C ASP A 196 -5.69 -7.10 24.45
N ASP A 197 -5.25 -5.84 24.32
CA ASP A 197 -5.86 -4.85 23.45
C ASP A 197 -5.71 -5.24 21.96
N PRO A 198 -6.77 -5.14 21.14
CA PRO A 198 -6.63 -5.33 19.70
C PRO A 198 -5.78 -4.22 19.09
N PHE A 199 -4.96 -4.55 18.09
CA PHE A 199 -4.09 -3.58 17.43
C PHE A 199 -4.25 -3.57 15.92
N PHE A 200 -3.97 -2.41 15.33
CA PHE A 200 -3.76 -2.23 13.91
C PHE A 200 -2.33 -1.75 13.73
N LEU A 201 -1.52 -2.45 12.94
CA LEU A 201 -0.15 -2.06 12.63
C LEU A 201 0.01 -1.93 11.11
N MET A 202 0.21 -0.71 10.62
CA MET A 202 0.57 -0.45 9.23
C MET A 202 2.08 -0.35 9.08
N ILE A 203 2.64 -1.16 8.18
CA ILE A 203 4.07 -1.24 7.88
C ILE A 203 4.24 -0.82 6.43
N ALA A 204 4.84 0.35 6.19
CA ALA A 204 4.88 1.01 4.90
C ALA A 204 6.31 1.25 4.40
N PRO A 205 7.06 0.21 3.97
CA PRO A 205 8.36 0.42 3.33
C PRO A 205 8.22 1.21 2.02
N THR A 206 9.22 2.03 1.69
CA THR A 206 9.26 2.74 0.41
C THR A 206 9.58 1.81 -0.77
N ALA A 207 10.18 0.63 -0.52
CA ALA A 207 10.48 -0.30 -1.60
C ALA A 207 9.20 -0.78 -2.31
N PRO A 208 9.21 -0.93 -3.65
CA PRO A 208 10.36 -0.79 -4.56
C PRO A 208 10.53 0.59 -5.26
N HIS A 209 9.92 1.66 -4.76
CA HIS A 209 9.96 3.00 -5.35
C HIS A 209 11.39 3.47 -5.67
N VAL A 210 11.55 4.23 -6.75
CA VAL A 210 12.84 4.78 -7.23
C VAL A 210 13.49 5.77 -6.24
N GLU A 211 14.80 5.95 -6.34
CA GLU A 211 15.52 7.00 -5.60
C GLU A 211 15.55 8.30 -6.40
N GLY A 212 15.00 9.38 -5.81
CA GLY A 212 14.83 10.64 -6.53
C GLY A 212 13.78 10.52 -7.64
N LEU A 213 14.08 11.07 -8.82
CA LEU A 213 13.16 11.04 -9.97
C LEU A 213 13.38 9.82 -10.90
N THR A 214 14.60 9.26 -10.92
CA THR A 214 14.98 8.24 -11.93
C THR A 214 15.99 7.20 -11.43
N GLY A 215 16.51 7.33 -10.21
CA GLY A 215 17.52 6.42 -9.69
C GLY A 215 16.91 5.04 -9.37
N PRO A 216 17.58 3.92 -9.71
CA PRO A 216 17.08 2.62 -9.32
C PRO A 216 17.00 2.50 -7.79
N PRO A 217 15.98 1.80 -7.24
CA PRO A 217 15.91 1.54 -5.81
C PRO A 217 17.17 0.80 -5.35
N THR A 218 17.71 1.17 -4.19
CA THR A 218 18.82 0.41 -3.62
C THR A 218 18.30 -0.74 -2.75
N PRO A 219 18.48 -2.01 -3.16
CA PRO A 219 18.08 -3.16 -2.36
C PRO A 219 18.97 -3.30 -1.12
N PRO A 220 18.54 -4.07 -0.10
CA PRO A 220 19.48 -4.61 0.89
C PRO A 220 20.66 -5.28 0.18
N SER A 221 21.89 -4.98 0.59
CA SER A 221 23.08 -5.43 -0.14
C SER A 221 23.17 -6.96 -0.27
N ARG A 222 22.58 -7.72 0.67
CA ARG A 222 22.46 -9.19 0.60
C ARG A 222 21.64 -9.72 -0.58
N TYR A 223 20.79 -8.89 -1.19
CA TYR A 223 19.93 -9.26 -2.32
C TYR A 223 20.31 -8.58 -3.63
N LEU A 224 21.44 -7.88 -3.65
CA LEU A 224 21.99 -7.30 -4.86
C LEU A 224 22.18 -8.40 -5.92
N ASP A 225 21.58 -8.22 -7.09
CA ASP A 225 21.70 -9.13 -8.25
C ASP A 225 21.06 -10.50 -8.02
N SER A 226 19.96 -10.55 -7.26
CA SER A 226 19.18 -11.79 -7.07
C SER A 226 18.50 -12.23 -8.38
N PHE A 227 18.21 -11.29 -9.28
CA PHE A 227 17.51 -11.54 -10.54
C PHE A 227 18.34 -11.07 -11.77
N PRO A 228 19.54 -11.61 -12.02
CA PRO A 228 20.48 -11.04 -12.99
C PRO A 228 19.95 -11.06 -14.43
N ASN A 229 19.07 -12.02 -14.76
CA ASN A 229 18.53 -12.25 -16.10
C ASN A 229 17.05 -11.83 -16.25
N ALA A 230 16.45 -11.21 -15.23
CA ALA A 230 15.07 -10.78 -15.34
C ALA A 230 14.94 -9.58 -16.29
N THR A 231 13.89 -9.59 -17.10
CA THR A 231 13.52 -8.52 -18.03
C THR A 231 12.07 -8.14 -17.80
N VAL A 232 11.73 -6.87 -17.98
CA VAL A 232 10.33 -6.46 -17.84
C VAL A 232 9.54 -6.95 -19.05
N SER A 233 8.31 -7.42 -18.82
CA SER A 233 7.43 -7.92 -19.87
C SER A 233 7.28 -6.91 -21.02
N ARG A 234 7.51 -7.37 -22.25
CA ARG A 234 7.41 -6.57 -23.48
C ARG A 234 5.98 -6.66 -24.04
N THR A 235 5.04 -5.96 -23.40
CA THR A 235 3.63 -5.92 -23.84
C THR A 235 3.46 -5.14 -25.15
N PRO A 236 2.31 -5.19 -25.84
CA PRO A 236 2.06 -4.37 -27.05
C PRO A 236 2.19 -2.85 -26.82
N ASN A 237 2.09 -2.40 -25.57
CA ASN A 237 2.30 -1.00 -25.19
C ASN A 237 3.77 -0.67 -24.86
N PHE A 238 4.67 -1.65 -24.89
CA PHE A 238 6.11 -1.44 -24.73
C PHE A 238 6.71 -0.97 -26.06
N ASN A 239 7.20 0.26 -26.11
CA ASN A 239 7.91 0.85 -27.25
C ASN A 239 7.20 0.65 -28.61
N PRO A 240 5.89 0.94 -28.74
CA PRO A 240 5.13 0.63 -29.93
C PRO A 240 5.62 1.42 -31.15
N ALA A 241 5.25 0.92 -32.34
CA ALA A 241 5.51 1.60 -33.61
C ALA A 241 4.89 3.01 -33.64
N ASN A 242 5.45 3.89 -34.49
CA ASN A 242 5.03 5.30 -34.57
C ASN A 242 3.54 5.46 -34.88
N GLU A 243 2.97 4.59 -35.71
CA GLU A 243 1.54 4.61 -36.05
C GLU A 243 0.64 4.49 -34.82
N PHE A 244 0.95 3.56 -33.90
CA PHE A 244 0.22 3.41 -32.64
C PHE A 244 0.51 4.56 -31.66
N GLN A 245 1.74 5.09 -31.66
CA GLN A 245 2.11 6.20 -30.78
C GLN A 245 1.39 7.50 -31.16
N GLN A 246 1.23 7.77 -32.46
CA GLN A 246 0.57 8.97 -32.96
C GLN A 246 -0.91 9.07 -32.54
N GLY A 247 -1.56 7.93 -32.28
CA GLY A 247 -2.91 7.86 -31.74
C GLY A 247 -3.04 8.16 -30.24
N LYS A 248 -1.93 8.34 -29.50
CA LYS A 248 -1.97 8.61 -28.04
C LYS A 248 -2.28 10.09 -27.74
N PRO A 249 -2.90 10.42 -26.59
CA PRO A 249 -3.24 11.81 -26.26
C PRO A 249 -2.04 12.64 -25.75
N SER A 250 -2.17 13.97 -25.81
CA SER A 250 -1.27 14.93 -25.14
C SER A 250 0.22 14.76 -25.51
N TRP A 251 1.12 14.89 -24.55
CA TRP A 251 2.57 14.75 -24.70
C TRP A 251 3.00 13.34 -25.09
N LEU A 252 2.14 12.32 -24.91
CA LEU A 252 2.47 10.93 -25.23
C LEU A 252 2.77 10.73 -26.70
N LYS A 253 1.98 11.30 -27.62
CA LYS A 253 2.20 11.13 -29.06
C LYS A 253 3.57 11.61 -29.54
N HIS A 254 4.22 12.48 -28.77
CA HIS A 254 5.51 13.07 -29.10
C HIS A 254 6.71 12.34 -28.47
N LEU A 255 6.48 11.26 -27.72
CA LEU A 255 7.56 10.48 -27.14
C LEU A 255 8.39 9.79 -28.25
N PRO A 256 9.73 9.95 -28.28
CA PRO A 256 10.58 9.25 -29.24
C PRO A 256 10.62 7.74 -28.94
N LYS A 257 10.90 6.93 -29.97
CA LYS A 257 11.06 5.48 -29.81
C LYS A 257 12.26 5.19 -28.89
N LEU A 258 12.13 4.22 -27.98
CA LEU A 258 13.26 3.77 -27.16
C LEU A 258 14.34 3.16 -28.05
N ASN A 259 15.59 3.46 -27.71
CA ASN A 259 16.75 2.73 -28.21
C ASN A 259 17.19 1.62 -27.24
N ASP A 260 18.11 0.76 -27.68
CA ASP A 260 18.59 -0.39 -26.90
C ASP A 260 19.13 -0.01 -25.51
N THR A 261 19.82 1.13 -25.38
CA THR A 261 20.32 1.62 -24.08
C THR A 261 19.15 1.91 -23.14
N GLN A 262 18.09 2.54 -23.64
CA GLN A 262 16.93 2.85 -22.83
C GLN A 262 16.15 1.59 -22.44
N GLU A 263 16.01 0.62 -23.34
CA GLU A 263 15.40 -0.67 -23.02
C GLU A 263 16.20 -1.45 -21.98
N ASN A 264 17.53 -1.50 -22.12
CA ASN A 264 18.43 -2.13 -21.15
C ASN A 264 18.36 -1.47 -19.77
N ASP A 265 18.22 -0.14 -19.73
CA ASP A 265 18.05 0.60 -18.46
C ASP A 265 16.70 0.31 -17.79
N ILE A 266 15.63 0.10 -18.58
CA ILE A 266 14.34 -0.35 -18.06
C ILE A 266 14.47 -1.74 -17.43
N ASP A 267 15.17 -2.68 -18.07
CA ASP A 267 15.41 -4.01 -17.51
C ASP A 267 16.32 -3.96 -16.28
N HIS A 268 17.33 -3.08 -16.28
CA HIS A 268 18.14 -2.85 -15.08
C HIS A 268 17.28 -2.31 -13.92
N LEU A 269 16.41 -1.34 -14.18
CA LEU A 269 15.49 -0.82 -13.16
C LEU A 269 14.51 -1.89 -12.67
N PHE A 270 13.97 -2.71 -13.57
CA PHE A 270 13.11 -3.84 -13.20
C PHE A 270 13.83 -4.81 -12.25
N ARG A 271 15.06 -5.24 -12.58
CA ARG A 271 15.87 -6.09 -11.70
C ARG A 271 16.11 -5.47 -10.33
N ARG A 272 16.37 -4.16 -10.27
CA ARG A 272 16.58 -3.43 -9.00
C ARG A 272 15.31 -3.37 -8.15
N ARG A 273 14.14 -3.22 -8.79
CA ARG A 273 12.83 -3.29 -8.12
C ARG A 273 12.58 -4.69 -7.54
N LEU A 274 12.88 -5.76 -8.28
CA LEU A 274 12.75 -7.12 -7.77
C LEU A 274 13.71 -7.39 -6.60
N ASP A 275 14.98 -6.98 -6.71
CA ASP A 275 15.96 -7.12 -5.64
C ASP A 275 15.51 -6.38 -4.36
N SER A 276 14.91 -5.19 -4.48
CA SER A 276 14.49 -4.40 -3.32
C SER A 276 13.24 -4.98 -2.64
N LEU A 277 12.36 -5.63 -3.39
CA LEU A 277 11.20 -6.36 -2.87
C LEU A 277 11.58 -7.55 -1.98
N ARG A 278 12.80 -8.11 -2.11
CA ARG A 278 13.29 -9.16 -1.18
C ARG A 278 13.38 -8.68 0.26
N GLY A 279 13.66 -7.39 0.49
CA GLY A 279 13.60 -6.79 1.82
C GLY A 279 12.18 -6.68 2.38
N VAL A 280 11.17 -6.53 1.52
CA VAL A 280 9.76 -6.60 1.91
C VAL A 280 9.37 -8.04 2.27
N ASP A 281 9.89 -9.02 1.54
CA ASP A 281 9.66 -10.44 1.81
C ASP A 281 10.19 -10.84 3.20
N ASP A 282 11.36 -10.32 3.59
CA ASP A 282 11.89 -10.46 4.95
C ASP A 282 10.98 -9.85 6.03
N ILE A 283 10.37 -8.69 5.76
CA ILE A 283 9.37 -8.08 6.66
C ILE A 283 8.18 -9.02 6.82
N VAL A 284 7.66 -9.56 5.72
CA VAL A 284 6.48 -10.44 5.73
C VAL A 284 6.76 -11.73 6.50
N GLU A 285 7.86 -12.42 6.20
CA GLU A 285 8.23 -13.67 6.88
C GLU A 285 8.36 -13.43 8.39
N ASP A 286 9.19 -12.47 8.81
CA ASP A 286 9.48 -12.24 10.22
C ASP A 286 8.24 -11.75 11.00
N VAL A 287 7.38 -10.93 10.39
CA VAL A 287 6.11 -10.49 10.98
C VAL A 287 5.20 -11.69 11.23
N VAL A 288 5.06 -12.58 10.25
CA VAL A 288 4.22 -13.77 10.38
C VAL A 288 4.79 -14.72 11.42
N GLU A 289 6.10 -14.96 11.42
CA GLU A 289 6.77 -15.77 12.43
C GLU A 289 6.60 -15.19 13.84
N LYS A 290 6.71 -13.86 13.98
CA LYS A 290 6.49 -13.17 15.26
C LYS A 290 5.05 -13.36 15.76
N LEU A 291 4.05 -13.23 14.88
CA LEU A 291 2.65 -13.49 15.22
C LEU A 291 2.41 -14.95 15.60
N LYS A 292 3.05 -15.91 14.91
CA LYS A 292 2.99 -17.35 15.26
C LYS A 292 3.59 -17.61 16.63
N LYS A 293 4.78 -17.06 16.90
CA LYS A 293 5.48 -17.20 18.18
C LYS A 293 4.63 -16.73 19.37
N HIS A 294 3.90 -15.64 19.20
CA HIS A 294 3.02 -15.08 20.21
C HIS A 294 1.59 -15.65 20.19
N LYS A 295 1.32 -16.67 19.36
CA LYS A 295 -0.01 -17.30 19.20
C LYS A 295 -1.11 -16.31 18.81
N LEU A 296 -0.74 -15.21 18.14
CA LEU A 296 -1.66 -14.17 17.68
C LEU A 296 -2.17 -14.42 16.26
N LEU A 297 -1.52 -15.31 15.51
CA LEU A 297 -1.75 -15.46 14.08
C LEU A 297 -3.22 -15.74 13.73
N GLU A 298 -3.85 -16.66 14.47
CA GLU A 298 -5.25 -17.07 14.22
C GLU A 298 -6.26 -15.95 14.52
N ASN A 299 -5.90 -14.99 15.37
CA ASN A 299 -6.71 -13.81 15.69
C ASN A 299 -6.16 -12.53 15.00
N THR A 300 -5.45 -12.66 13.88
CA THR A 300 -4.87 -11.51 13.16
C THR A 300 -5.23 -11.55 11.68
N TYR A 301 -5.95 -10.52 11.21
CA TYR A 301 -6.06 -10.24 9.78
C TYR A 301 -4.73 -9.72 9.25
N ARG A 302 -4.30 -10.27 8.13
CA ARG A 302 -3.05 -9.88 7.45
C ARG A 302 -3.42 -9.44 6.04
N GLY A 303 -3.16 -8.17 5.73
CA GLY A 303 -3.36 -7.62 4.41
C GLY A 303 -2.06 -7.07 3.86
N SER A 304 -1.82 -7.26 2.57
CA SER A 304 -0.85 -6.47 1.83
C SER A 304 -1.57 -5.72 0.74
N LEU A 305 -1.44 -4.40 0.77
CA LEU A 305 -1.92 -3.52 -0.28
C LEU A 305 -0.71 -2.95 -1.01
N ARG A 306 -0.82 -2.98 -2.34
CA ARG A 306 0.16 -2.43 -3.26
C ARG A 306 -0.48 -1.24 -3.92
N VAL A 307 0.23 -0.11 -3.99
CA VAL A 307 -0.18 0.98 -4.88
C VAL A 307 0.78 0.99 -6.05
N ASP A 308 0.23 0.74 -7.24
CA ASP A 308 0.86 1.10 -8.50
C ASP A 308 0.59 2.59 -8.63
N GLU A 309 1.53 3.39 -8.16
CA GLU A 309 1.84 4.51 -9.01
C GLU A 309 2.60 3.92 -10.17
N PRO A 310 2.18 4.18 -11.42
CA PRO A 310 2.99 3.83 -12.55
C PRO A 310 4.31 4.50 -12.28
N CYS A 311 5.30 3.69 -11.86
CA CYS A 311 6.66 4.13 -11.78
C CYS A 311 6.91 4.64 -13.20
N GLN A 312 6.96 5.96 -13.33
CA GLN A 312 7.34 6.56 -14.59
C GLN A 312 8.77 6.10 -14.74
N LEU A 313 8.96 4.97 -15.40
CA LEU A 313 10.11 4.76 -16.25
C LEU A 313 10.08 6.02 -17.12
N HIS A 314 10.82 7.05 -16.70
CA HIS A 314 10.93 8.36 -17.34
C HIS A 314 11.66 8.22 -18.69
N LYS A 315 11.40 7.12 -19.39
CA LYS A 315 11.96 6.70 -20.65
C LYS A 315 10.81 6.53 -21.65
N PRO A 316 10.95 7.15 -22.83
CA PRO A 316 9.84 7.53 -23.70
C PRO A 316 9.21 6.31 -24.41
N ARG A 317 7.90 6.10 -24.29
CA ARG A 317 7.11 4.97 -24.86
C ARG A 317 7.05 3.66 -24.08
N TYR A 318 7.42 3.68 -22.81
CA TYR A 318 6.92 2.66 -21.89
C TYR A 318 5.70 3.21 -21.16
N GLN A 319 4.49 2.79 -21.57
CA GLN A 319 3.27 3.09 -20.80
C GLN A 319 2.24 1.98 -20.93
N GLU A 320 2.16 1.16 -19.90
CA GLU A 320 0.86 0.60 -19.57
C GLU A 320 -0.01 1.70 -18.95
N GLY A 321 -1.00 2.17 -19.73
CA GLY A 321 -2.20 2.83 -19.19
C GLY A 321 -2.08 4.23 -18.58
N GLN A 322 -1.55 5.25 -19.27
CA GLN A 322 -1.76 6.63 -18.77
C GLN A 322 -3.19 7.16 -18.82
N VAL A 323 -4.13 6.39 -19.38
CA VAL A 323 -5.57 6.71 -19.36
C VAL A 323 -6.35 5.73 -18.46
N LYS A 324 -5.70 4.66 -17.98
CA LYS A 324 -6.21 3.74 -16.97
C LYS A 324 -5.09 3.50 -15.98
N ALA A 325 -5.04 4.31 -14.92
CA ALA A 325 -4.30 4.01 -13.71
C ALA A 325 -4.69 2.60 -13.24
N GLN A 326 -3.94 1.59 -13.66
CA GLN A 326 -4.22 0.19 -13.39
C GLN A 326 -3.33 -0.20 -12.24
N CYS A 327 -3.96 -0.52 -11.12
CA CYS A 327 -3.26 -0.82 -9.88
C CYS A 327 -3.18 -2.34 -9.69
N PRO A 328 -2.31 -2.79 -8.80
CA PRO A 328 -2.07 -4.19 -8.59
C PRO A 328 -3.17 -4.72 -7.66
N PRO A 329 -3.41 -6.04 -7.68
CA PRO A 329 -4.21 -6.71 -6.69
C PRO A 329 -3.78 -6.34 -5.28
N ALA A 330 -4.63 -6.40 -4.26
CA ALA A 330 -4.18 -6.60 -2.88
C ALA A 330 -4.39 -8.06 -2.49
N SER A 331 -3.61 -8.54 -1.53
CA SER A 331 -3.78 -9.87 -0.96
C SER A 331 -4.23 -9.70 0.49
N TYR A 332 -5.44 -10.14 0.83
CA TYR A 332 -5.96 -10.11 2.19
C TYR A 332 -6.22 -11.54 2.67
N LYS A 333 -5.77 -11.89 3.88
CA LYS A 333 -6.22 -13.10 4.57
C LYS A 333 -7.33 -12.75 5.54
N ILE A 334 -8.55 -13.19 5.22
CA ILE A 334 -9.70 -13.21 6.14
C ILE A 334 -9.79 -14.62 6.72
N LEU A 335 -9.47 -14.82 8.01
CA LEU A 335 -9.71 -16.10 8.67
C LEU A 335 -11.20 -16.24 9.07
N ARG A 336 -12.05 -16.36 8.05
CA ARG A 336 -13.21 -17.25 8.02
C ARG A 336 -13.13 -17.98 6.70
N ARG A 337 -13.03 -19.30 6.76
CA ARG A 337 -12.98 -20.18 5.59
C ARG A 337 -14.14 -19.86 4.64
N VAL A 338 -13.86 -19.17 3.54
CA VAL A 338 -14.71 -19.18 2.34
C VAL A 338 -13.80 -19.63 1.22
N ASN A 339 -14.10 -20.81 0.69
CA ASN A 339 -13.36 -21.42 -0.39
C ASN A 339 -13.73 -20.66 -1.67
N MET A 340 -12.80 -19.92 -2.28
CA MET A 340 -13.03 -19.29 -3.59
C MET A 340 -11.83 -19.53 -4.49
N SER A 341 -12.05 -20.29 -5.56
CA SER A 341 -11.06 -20.63 -6.57
C SER A 341 -11.46 -20.07 -7.94
N ARG A 342 -10.65 -19.12 -8.40
CA ARG A 342 -10.37 -18.63 -9.78
C ARG A 342 -11.31 -17.61 -10.49
N PRO A 343 -10.74 -16.74 -11.35
CA PRO A 343 -11.23 -15.39 -11.67
C PRO A 343 -11.72 -15.23 -13.12
N LEU A 344 -12.39 -14.11 -13.47
CA LEU A 344 -12.21 -13.37 -14.73
C LEU A 344 -13.01 -12.03 -14.77
N GLU A 345 -12.41 -11.04 -15.43
CA GLU A 345 -12.79 -9.62 -15.56
C GLU A 345 -13.93 -9.35 -16.58
N CYS A 346 -14.63 -8.21 -16.41
CA CYS A 346 -15.52 -7.56 -17.39
C CYS A 346 -14.96 -6.16 -17.74
N PRO A 347 -15.19 -5.61 -18.95
CA PRO A 347 -16.14 -4.48 -18.99
C PRO A 347 -16.99 -4.33 -20.29
N SER A 348 -18.05 -3.55 -20.10
CA SER A 348 -19.15 -3.01 -20.95
C SER A 348 -18.75 -2.36 -22.29
N ALA A 349 -19.53 -2.50 -23.37
CA ALA A 349 -20.77 -1.81 -23.81
C ALA A 349 -20.43 -0.40 -24.32
N ASP A 350 -20.50 -0.13 -25.63
CA ASP A 350 -21.76 -0.08 -26.39
C ASP A 350 -21.68 -0.58 -27.85
N GLN A 351 -22.89 -0.90 -28.34
CA GLN A 351 -23.31 -1.47 -29.62
C GLN A 351 -23.23 -0.51 -30.82
N GLU A 352 -23.03 -1.07 -32.02
CA GLU A 352 -23.77 -0.64 -33.22
C GLU A 352 -24.00 -1.81 -34.22
N VAL A 353 -25.29 -2.13 -34.35
CA VAL A 353 -26.00 -3.21 -35.07
C VAL A 353 -25.46 -3.51 -36.48
N ASP A 354 -25.34 -4.81 -36.80
CA ASP A 354 -26.02 -5.52 -37.92
C ASP A 354 -25.12 -6.56 -38.66
N GLN A 355 -25.73 -7.72 -38.96
CA GLN A 355 -25.29 -8.79 -39.89
C GLN A 355 -24.17 -9.77 -39.48
N LYS A 356 -24.44 -10.76 -38.60
CA LYS A 356 -23.64 -12.01 -38.54
C LYS A 356 -24.31 -13.22 -37.83
N ALA A 357 -25.61 -13.45 -38.05
CA ALA A 357 -26.28 -14.64 -37.51
C ALA A 357 -25.89 -15.93 -38.29
N ASN A 358 -24.66 -16.44 -38.09
CA ASN A 358 -24.25 -17.85 -38.31
C ASN A 358 -22.77 -18.17 -37.98
N SER A 359 -22.01 -17.32 -37.27
CA SER A 359 -20.65 -17.69 -36.81
C SER A 359 -20.67 -18.24 -35.38
N GLU A 360 -19.96 -19.34 -35.14
CA GLU A 360 -19.74 -19.95 -33.81
C GLU A 360 -18.85 -19.11 -32.86
N GLU A 361 -18.49 -17.89 -33.26
CA GLU A 361 -17.64 -16.98 -32.48
C GLU A 361 -18.40 -15.70 -32.15
N ILE A 362 -18.40 -15.35 -30.85
CA ILE A 362 -18.86 -14.06 -30.33
C ILE A 362 -17.70 -13.08 -30.53
N GLU A 363 -17.75 -12.28 -31.59
CA GLU A 363 -16.67 -11.35 -31.97
C GLU A 363 -16.88 -9.93 -31.40
N SER A 364 -18.10 -9.60 -31.00
CA SER A 364 -18.45 -8.32 -30.41
C SER A 364 -19.44 -8.45 -29.26
N LEU A 365 -19.56 -7.40 -28.45
CA LEU A 365 -20.53 -7.39 -27.35
C LEU A 365 -21.97 -7.33 -27.83
N GLU A 366 -22.22 -6.80 -29.02
CA GLU A 366 -23.55 -6.83 -29.61
C GLU A 366 -23.95 -8.23 -30.03
N ASP A 367 -23.01 -9.01 -30.57
CA ASP A 367 -23.23 -10.43 -30.86
C ASP A 367 -23.50 -11.23 -29.57
N ALA A 368 -22.81 -10.88 -28.47
CA ALA A 368 -22.97 -11.51 -27.17
C ALA A 368 -24.34 -11.23 -26.53
N LEU A 369 -25.00 -10.12 -26.89
CA LEU A 369 -26.31 -9.72 -26.36
C LEU A 369 -27.47 -10.13 -27.27
N HIS A 370 -27.20 -10.88 -28.35
CA HIS A 370 -28.22 -11.35 -29.27
C HIS A 370 -29.10 -12.45 -28.59
N PRO A 371 -30.44 -12.38 -28.69
CA PRO A 371 -31.35 -13.29 -27.97
C PRO A 371 -31.16 -14.78 -28.26
N SER A 372 -30.50 -15.13 -29.36
CA SER A 372 -30.17 -16.53 -29.67
C SER A 372 -29.21 -17.18 -28.67
N TYR A 373 -28.50 -16.38 -27.86
CA TYR A 373 -27.60 -16.86 -26.81
C TYR A 373 -28.24 -16.88 -25.43
N ASP A 374 -29.50 -16.45 -25.27
CA ASP A 374 -30.20 -16.40 -23.97
C ASP A 374 -30.21 -17.77 -23.29
N ALA A 375 -30.51 -18.84 -24.03
CA ALA A 375 -30.50 -20.21 -23.49
C ALA A 375 -29.10 -20.68 -23.06
N PHE A 376 -28.04 -20.14 -23.67
CA PHE A 376 -26.65 -20.40 -23.26
C PHE A 376 -26.31 -19.65 -21.97
N PHE A 377 -26.68 -18.36 -21.86
CA PHE A 377 -26.48 -17.58 -20.63
C PHE A 377 -27.35 -18.06 -19.46
N ASP A 378 -28.58 -18.48 -19.72
CA ASP A 378 -29.49 -19.08 -18.74
C ASP A 378 -29.01 -20.45 -18.25
N SER A 379 -28.10 -21.11 -18.99
CA SER A 379 -27.47 -22.36 -18.56
C SER A 379 -26.35 -22.14 -17.53
N PHE A 380 -25.94 -20.90 -17.27
CA PHE A 380 -24.93 -20.60 -16.27
C PHE A 380 -25.47 -20.76 -14.86
N PRO A 381 -24.71 -21.40 -13.95
CA PRO A 381 -25.09 -21.49 -12.55
C PRO A 381 -25.24 -20.09 -11.94
N LEU A 382 -26.47 -19.73 -11.59
CA LEU A 382 -26.74 -18.49 -10.86
C LEU A 382 -26.18 -18.61 -9.43
N VAL A 383 -25.10 -17.88 -9.15
CA VAL A 383 -24.56 -17.74 -7.80
C VAL A 383 -25.01 -16.42 -7.18
N THR A 384 -25.78 -16.49 -6.11
CA THR A 384 -26.10 -15.32 -5.29
C THR A 384 -24.91 -14.99 -4.39
N ILE A 385 -24.30 -13.82 -4.59
CA ILE A 385 -23.44 -13.21 -3.58
C ILE A 385 -24.36 -12.81 -2.43
N GLU A 386 -24.41 -13.63 -1.37
CA GLU A 386 -25.41 -13.45 -0.30
C GLU A 386 -25.26 -12.10 0.42
N GLU A 387 -24.06 -11.52 0.46
CA GLU A 387 -23.78 -10.15 0.92
C GLU A 387 -22.39 -9.69 0.42
N CYS A 388 -22.32 -8.73 -0.50
CA CYS A 388 -21.15 -7.85 -0.56
C CYS A 388 -21.07 -7.12 0.79
N MET A 389 -19.88 -6.82 1.32
CA MET A 389 -19.77 -5.79 2.36
C MET A 389 -20.24 -4.47 1.72
N GLY A 390 -21.51 -4.12 1.90
CA GLY A 390 -22.16 -2.93 1.37
C GLY A 390 -21.70 -1.64 2.04
N TYR A 391 -20.39 -1.46 2.21
CA TYR A 391 -19.79 -0.20 2.64
C TYR A 391 -19.32 0.59 1.41
N GLN A 392 -20.23 0.85 0.49
CA GLN A 392 -20.11 1.95 -0.47
C GLN A 392 -20.89 3.11 0.14
N LEU A 393 -20.19 4.02 0.82
CA LEU A 393 -20.85 5.26 1.27
C LEU A 393 -21.08 6.11 0.04
N ALA A 394 -22.33 6.20 -0.43
CA ALA A 394 -22.70 7.05 -1.57
C ALA A 394 -22.26 8.52 -1.38
N SER A 395 -22.15 9.00 -0.13
CA SER A 395 -21.60 10.32 0.18
C SER A 395 -20.12 10.49 -0.18
N ASN A 396 -19.34 9.41 -0.22
CA ASN A 396 -17.92 9.42 -0.63
C ASN A 396 -17.75 9.38 -2.15
N GLU A 397 -18.84 9.26 -2.91
CA GLU A 397 -18.88 9.31 -4.37
C GLU A 397 -19.49 10.60 -4.90
N ARG A 398 -20.16 11.36 -4.02
CA ARG A 398 -20.64 12.70 -4.31
C ARG A 398 -19.52 13.72 -4.04
N PRO A 399 -19.49 14.84 -4.76
CA PRO A 399 -18.53 15.91 -4.50
C PRO A 399 -18.58 16.34 -3.03
N PHE A 400 -17.43 16.25 -2.35
CA PHE A 400 -17.30 16.74 -0.99
C PHE A 400 -17.45 18.26 -0.95
N CYS A 401 -18.44 18.70 -0.19
CA CYS A 401 -18.67 20.10 0.18
C CYS A 401 -18.35 20.21 1.68
N PRO A 402 -17.26 20.90 2.08
CA PRO A 402 -16.96 21.08 3.50
C PRO A 402 -18.08 21.88 4.18
N GLU A 403 -18.34 21.63 5.46
CA GLU A 403 -19.44 22.27 6.21
C GLU A 403 -19.37 23.81 6.23
N ILE A 404 -18.17 24.38 6.07
CA ILE A 404 -17.93 25.82 5.96
C ILE A 404 -18.22 26.41 4.57
N ALA A 405 -18.56 25.59 3.57
CA ALA A 405 -18.92 26.08 2.24
C ALA A 405 -20.38 26.53 2.24
N GLU A 406 -20.61 27.83 2.48
CA GLU A 406 -21.97 28.41 2.54
C GLU A 406 -22.74 28.26 1.21
N SER A 407 -22.05 28.08 0.07
CA SER A 407 -22.62 27.58 -1.20
C SER A 407 -21.52 27.11 -2.19
N GLY A 408 -21.84 26.16 -3.09
CA GLY A 408 -20.95 25.70 -4.17
C GLY A 408 -20.03 24.52 -3.82
N LEU A 409 -19.09 24.17 -4.72
CA LEU A 409 -18.13 23.04 -4.56
C LEU A 409 -17.00 23.33 -3.53
N GLY A 410 -17.24 24.19 -2.53
CA GLY A 410 -16.25 24.54 -1.50
C GLY A 410 -15.04 25.33 -2.01
N LEU A 411 -15.24 26.22 -2.99
CA LEU A 411 -14.16 26.96 -3.66
C LEU A 411 -13.28 27.77 -2.71
N GLU A 412 -13.84 28.44 -1.70
CA GLU A 412 -13.03 29.23 -0.75
C GLU A 412 -12.09 28.35 0.09
N HIS A 413 -12.59 27.20 0.56
CA HIS A 413 -11.78 26.22 1.26
C HIS A 413 -10.67 25.67 0.35
N ARG A 414 -11.00 25.31 -0.90
CA ARG A 414 -10.02 24.84 -1.89
C ARG A 414 -8.99 25.90 -2.23
N ALA A 415 -9.40 27.14 -2.47
CA ALA A 415 -8.50 28.24 -2.75
C ALA A 415 -7.52 28.53 -1.60
N SER A 416 -7.95 28.36 -0.34
CA SER A 416 -7.05 28.57 0.80
C SER A 416 -5.95 27.50 0.90
N THR A 417 -6.23 26.28 0.45
CA THR A 417 -5.31 25.13 0.51
C THR A 417 -4.49 24.98 -0.76
N ASP A 418 -5.05 25.32 -1.91
CA ASP A 418 -4.41 25.30 -3.24
C ASP A 418 -3.50 26.53 -3.48
N ASN A 419 -3.57 27.55 -2.63
CA ASN A 419 -2.62 28.68 -2.65
C ASN A 419 -1.61 28.59 -1.49
N PHE A 420 -1.60 27.48 -0.75
CA PHE A 420 -0.63 27.28 0.31
C PHE A 420 0.74 26.98 -0.31
N ASP A 421 1.67 27.92 -0.12
CA ASP A 421 3.07 27.75 -0.46
C ASP A 421 3.82 27.34 0.83
N PRO A 422 4.14 26.05 1.02
CA PRO A 422 5.00 25.65 2.12
C PRO A 422 6.35 26.36 1.97
N ILE A 423 7.01 26.63 3.08
CA ILE A 423 8.42 26.96 3.05
C ILE A 423 9.15 25.71 2.54
N GLU A 424 9.45 25.66 1.24
CA GLU A 424 10.29 24.65 0.63
C GLU A 424 11.70 24.79 1.24
N PRO A 425 12.28 23.73 1.81
CA PRO A 425 13.59 23.83 2.43
C PRO A 425 14.65 24.26 1.39
N ALA A 426 15.56 25.12 1.84
CA ALA A 426 16.75 25.50 1.10
C ALA A 426 17.60 24.26 0.77
N PRO A 427 18.58 24.33 -0.17
CA PRO A 427 19.44 23.19 -0.46
C PRO A 427 20.11 22.66 0.81
N ILE A 428 19.72 21.42 1.11
CA ILE A 428 19.89 20.66 2.34
C ILE A 428 21.38 20.41 2.60
N LEU A 429 21.81 20.60 3.85
CA LEU A 429 23.03 19.98 4.38
C LEU A 429 22.76 18.46 4.47
N ALA A 430 22.92 17.79 3.31
CA ALA A 430 22.53 16.41 3.16
C ALA A 430 23.36 15.52 4.10
N ILE A 431 22.68 14.81 5.00
CA ILE A 431 23.30 13.71 5.74
C ILE A 431 23.84 12.76 4.67
N PRO A 432 25.15 12.47 4.68
CA PRO A 432 25.74 11.57 3.70
C PRO A 432 25.06 10.21 3.83
N GLY A 433 24.76 9.58 2.70
CA GLY A 433 24.33 8.19 2.72
C GLY A 433 25.38 7.28 3.32
N ASN A 434 24.97 6.05 3.64
CA ASN A 434 25.92 5.05 4.11
C ASN A 434 27.08 4.93 3.10
N PRO A 435 28.34 4.88 3.56
CA PRO A 435 29.51 4.81 2.67
C PRO A 435 29.56 3.50 1.89
N ALA A 436 28.91 2.45 2.39
CA ALA A 436 28.64 1.20 1.70
C ALA A 436 27.13 0.92 1.70
N ARG A 437 26.66 0.10 0.76
CA ARG A 437 25.25 -0.32 0.72
C ARG A 437 24.91 -1.09 2.01
N GLY A 438 23.91 -0.60 2.74
CA GLY A 438 23.46 -1.23 3.97
C GLY A 438 22.71 -2.54 3.71
N GLY A 439 22.39 -3.25 4.79
CA GLY A 439 21.53 -4.43 4.72
C GLY A 439 22.23 -5.70 4.21
N GLY A 440 23.49 -5.92 4.59
CA GLY A 440 24.15 -7.21 4.41
C GLY A 440 23.53 -8.31 5.27
N TRP A 441 24.09 -9.52 5.17
CA TRP A 441 23.57 -10.70 5.89
C TRP A 441 23.61 -10.53 7.42
N GLU A 442 24.56 -9.75 7.93
CA GLU A 442 24.66 -9.36 9.35
C GLU A 442 23.42 -8.60 9.86
N HIS A 443 22.72 -7.87 8.98
CA HIS A 443 21.54 -7.08 9.33
C HIS A 443 20.23 -7.89 9.25
N ARG A 444 20.23 -9.05 8.59
CA ARG A 444 19.04 -9.92 8.43
C ARG A 444 18.43 -10.38 9.75
N HIS A 445 19.25 -10.48 10.79
CA HIS A 445 18.82 -10.88 12.14
C HIS A 445 19.21 -9.86 13.21
N ALA A 446 19.58 -8.64 12.81
CA ALA A 446 19.92 -7.58 13.75
C ALA A 446 18.75 -7.26 14.69
N THR A 447 19.09 -6.95 15.94
CA THR A 447 18.12 -6.61 16.97
C THR A 447 17.91 -5.10 17.05
N LEU A 448 16.83 -4.65 17.71
CA LEU A 448 16.64 -3.22 17.99
C LEU A 448 17.83 -2.62 18.77
N LYS A 449 18.45 -3.40 19.68
CA LYS A 449 19.63 -2.94 20.42
C LYS A 449 20.81 -2.64 19.50
N MET A 450 21.06 -3.49 18.50
CA MET A 450 22.12 -3.28 17.51
C MET A 450 21.81 -2.06 16.64
N LEU A 451 20.59 -1.99 16.11
CA LEU A 451 20.11 -0.86 15.32
C LEU A 451 20.27 0.48 16.06
N LEU A 452 19.88 0.54 17.34
CA LEU A 452 20.01 1.74 18.17
C LEU A 452 21.46 2.06 18.56
N GLY A 453 22.36 1.08 18.54
CA GLY A 453 23.79 1.30 18.78
C GLY A 453 24.47 2.06 17.63
N ASP A 454 24.00 1.84 16.39
CA ASP A 454 24.50 2.55 15.21
C ASP A 454 23.75 3.87 14.95
N ALA A 455 22.54 4.00 15.46
CA ALA A 455 21.72 5.20 15.29
C ALA A 455 22.21 6.39 16.13
N ARG A 456 21.99 7.61 15.62
CA ARG A 456 22.16 8.84 16.39
C ARG A 456 21.05 9.83 16.11
N GLU A 457 20.78 10.72 17.06
CA GLU A 457 19.91 11.88 16.81
C GLU A 457 20.62 12.86 15.87
N LEU A 458 19.82 13.59 15.09
CA LEU A 458 20.32 14.70 14.29
C LEU A 458 20.69 15.89 15.17
N THR A 459 21.69 16.65 14.75
CA THR A 459 21.99 17.95 15.36
C THR A 459 20.95 18.98 14.94
N ASP A 460 20.85 20.08 15.68
CA ASP A 460 19.94 21.17 15.28
C ASP A 460 20.39 21.81 13.96
N ASP A 461 21.70 21.85 13.69
CA ASP A 461 22.24 22.31 12.41
C ASP A 461 21.84 21.40 11.24
N GLU A 462 21.80 20.08 11.44
CA GLU A 462 21.33 19.12 10.43
C GLU A 462 19.82 19.20 10.20
N ILE A 463 19.05 19.73 11.15
CA ILE A 463 17.61 19.90 11.05
C ILE A 463 17.27 21.27 10.43
N ASN A 464 17.94 22.33 10.86
CA ASN A 464 17.60 23.71 10.50
C ASN A 464 18.23 24.16 9.17
N ASN A 465 19.30 23.48 8.71
CA ASN A 465 19.91 23.73 7.39
C ASN A 465 19.54 22.63 6.38
N ALA A 466 18.45 21.91 6.63
CA ALA A 466 17.95 20.82 5.81
C ALA A 466 16.72 21.21 4.99
#